data_AF-A0A353PIC6-F1
#
_entry.id   AF-A0A353PIC6-F1
#
_cell.length_a   1.000
_cell.length_b   1.000
_cell.length_c   1.000
_cell.angle_alpha   90.00
_cell.angle_beta   90.00
_cell.angle_gamma   90.00
#
_symmetry.space_group_name_H-M   'P 1'
#
loop_
_entity.id
_entity.type
_entity.pdbx_description
1 polymer ?
#
loop_
_entity_poly.entity_id
_entity_poly.type
_entity_poly.pdbx_seq_one_letter_code
_entity_poly.pdbx_strand_id
1 'polypeptide(L)'
;TGSVLMVTDGEKTNLIGGFGHLLGDEGSAYHLSITALKKIIEEKESNLSYSNLSEMILKEIDVIDYQDIKNFVYNSNKSDIAKLSKFIADCALKQDQDAIDLLKMEGKHLAKQTINAYNKSSHKEKVIIALRGGFLLNAPYVKETLIEELRKSIKDFEIDIYPIEPVIGAYYLGFLKLSKRCES
;
A
#
# COMPACT_ATOMS: atom_id res chain seq x y z
N THR A 1 5.93 0.74 5.18
CA THR A 1 6.44 1.90 4.40
C THR A 1 6.43 1.64 2.90
N GLY A 2 6.54 0.40 2.42
CA GLY A 2 6.30 0.05 1.01
C GLY A 2 5.28 -1.09 0.87
N SER A 3 5.05 -1.56 -0.35
CA SER A 3 4.17 -2.69 -0.67
C SER A 3 4.88 -3.68 -1.60
N VAL A 4 4.70 -4.98 -1.34
CA VAL A 4 5.23 -6.07 -2.18
C VAL A 4 4.24 -7.22 -2.15
N LEU A 5 4.10 -7.90 -3.28
CA LEU A 5 3.27 -9.08 -3.41
C LEU A 5 4.13 -10.30 -3.73
N MET A 6 3.90 -11.39 -3.00
CA MET A 6 4.57 -12.66 -3.21
C MET A 6 3.54 -13.69 -3.66
N VAL A 7 3.84 -14.38 -4.75
CA VAL A 7 3.03 -15.49 -5.28
C VAL A 7 3.84 -16.76 -5.18
N THR A 8 3.25 -17.84 -4.67
CA THR A 8 3.85 -19.17 -4.72
C THR A 8 2.85 -20.20 -5.21
N ASP A 9 3.33 -21.16 -6.01
CA ASP A 9 2.59 -22.34 -6.46
C ASP A 9 3.07 -23.63 -5.75
N GLY A 10 3.86 -23.50 -4.68
CA GLY A 10 4.46 -24.61 -3.94
C GLY A 10 5.89 -24.98 -4.39
N GLU A 11 6.24 -24.74 -5.65
CA GLU A 11 7.57 -25.05 -6.20
C GLU A 11 8.37 -23.79 -6.58
N LYS A 12 7.67 -22.75 -7.02
CA LYS A 12 8.20 -21.47 -7.45
C LYS A 12 7.62 -20.34 -6.61
N THR A 13 8.44 -19.32 -6.40
CA THR A 13 8.05 -18.07 -5.75
C THR A 13 8.38 -16.93 -6.70
N ASN A 14 7.39 -16.10 -6.99
CA ASN A 14 7.55 -14.89 -7.78
C ASN A 14 7.20 -13.67 -6.93
N LEU A 15 8.02 -12.63 -7.01
CA LEU A 15 7.73 -11.33 -6.41
C LEU A 15 7.17 -10.40 -7.48
N ILE A 16 6.11 -9.69 -7.14
CA ILE A 16 5.47 -8.67 -7.98
C ILE A 16 5.47 -7.36 -7.18
N GLY A 17 6.01 -6.29 -7.77
CA GLY A 17 6.23 -5.02 -7.08
C GLY A 17 7.50 -5.03 -6.23
N GLY A 18 7.55 -4.19 -5.19
CA GLY A 18 8.74 -4.06 -4.33
C GLY A 18 9.92 -3.33 -4.97
N PHE A 19 9.70 -2.58 -6.06
CA PHE A 19 10.74 -1.75 -6.70
C PHE A 19 11.13 -0.51 -5.87
N GLY A 20 10.53 -0.35 -4.70
CA GLY A 20 10.73 0.77 -3.81
C GLY A 20 9.92 2.00 -4.20
N HIS A 21 9.90 2.96 -3.28
CA HIS A 21 8.99 4.10 -3.28
C HIS A 21 9.14 5.10 -4.42
N LEU A 22 10.25 5.05 -5.17
CA LEU A 22 10.44 5.89 -6.35
C LEU A 22 9.81 5.27 -7.61
N LEU A 23 9.67 3.94 -7.64
CA LEU A 23 9.29 3.15 -8.81
C LEU A 23 8.02 2.32 -8.57
N GLY A 24 7.35 2.53 -7.44
CA GLY A 24 6.18 1.77 -7.01
C GLY A 24 5.85 2.04 -5.55
N ASP A 25 5.50 0.99 -4.81
CA ASP A 25 4.92 1.03 -3.46
C ASP A 25 3.46 1.54 -3.43
N GLU A 26 2.72 1.49 -4.54
CA GLU A 26 1.28 1.76 -4.52
C GLU A 26 0.57 0.82 -3.55
N GLY A 27 -0.37 1.34 -2.77
CA GLY A 27 -0.99 0.62 -1.67
C GLY A 27 -0.25 0.72 -0.34
N SER A 28 0.74 1.61 -0.23
CA SER A 28 1.53 1.79 1.00
C SER A 28 1.23 3.13 1.69
N ALA A 29 1.54 3.20 2.98
CA ALA A 29 1.49 4.43 3.77
C ALA A 29 2.31 5.59 3.14
N TYR A 30 3.45 5.27 2.53
CA TYR A 30 4.27 6.28 1.86
C TYR A 30 3.60 6.80 0.59
N HIS A 31 3.06 5.88 -0.23
CA HIS A 31 2.39 6.24 -1.46
C HIS A 31 1.14 7.10 -1.21
N LEU A 32 0.33 6.75 -0.20
CA LEU A 32 -0.78 7.58 0.26
C LEU A 32 -0.33 9.00 0.56
N SER A 33 0.73 9.12 1.36
CA SER A 33 1.25 10.41 1.86
C SER A 33 1.77 11.27 0.72
N ILE A 34 2.58 10.71 -0.19
CA ILE A 34 3.04 11.43 -1.38
C ILE A 34 1.89 11.80 -2.31
N THR A 35 0.89 10.94 -2.46
CA THR A 35 -0.26 11.23 -3.33
C THR A 35 -1.10 12.37 -2.77
N ALA A 36 -1.29 12.42 -1.45
CA ALA A 36 -1.93 13.56 -0.80
C ALA A 36 -1.14 14.86 -1.01
N LEU A 37 0.19 14.84 -0.83
CA LEU A 37 1.03 16.02 -1.07
C LEU A 37 1.01 16.48 -2.53
N LYS A 38 0.98 15.55 -3.50
CA LYS A 38 0.83 15.87 -4.92
C LYS A 38 -0.50 16.54 -5.22
N LYS A 39 -1.59 16.06 -4.59
CA LYS A 39 -2.92 16.68 -4.73
C LYS A 39 -2.92 18.15 -4.29
N ILE A 40 -2.23 18.48 -3.18
CA ILE A 40 -2.11 19.87 -2.71
C ILE A 40 -1.42 20.76 -3.77
N ILE A 41 -0.36 20.24 -4.40
CA ILE A 41 0.35 20.95 -5.48
C ILE A 41 -0.58 21.15 -6.67
N GLU A 42 -1.27 20.10 -7.11
CA GLU A 42 -2.19 20.11 -8.25
C GLU A 42 -3.35 21.11 -8.05
N GLU A 43 -3.93 21.17 -6.84
CA GLU A 43 -4.96 22.15 -6.49
C GLU A 43 -4.47 23.57 -6.77
N LYS A 44 -3.23 23.91 -6.39
CA LYS A 44 -2.68 25.25 -6.62
C LYS A 44 -2.27 25.52 -8.05
N GLU A 45 -1.62 24.58 -8.71
CA GLU A 45 -1.25 24.73 -10.12
C GLU A 45 -2.48 24.85 -11.03
N SER A 46 -3.62 24.28 -10.60
CA SER A 46 -4.91 24.38 -11.28
C SER A 46 -5.74 25.60 -10.87
N ASN A 47 -5.18 26.54 -10.10
CA ASN A 47 -5.88 27.72 -9.54
C ASN A 47 -7.14 27.37 -8.71
N LEU A 48 -7.17 26.19 -8.07
CA LEU A 48 -8.21 25.79 -7.15
C LEU A 48 -7.88 26.24 -5.72
N SER A 49 -8.92 26.37 -4.90
CA SER A 49 -8.75 26.53 -3.46
C SER A 49 -8.32 25.20 -2.85
N TYR A 50 -7.56 25.26 -1.75
CA TYR A 50 -7.21 24.04 -1.02
C TYR A 50 -8.47 23.35 -0.52
N SER A 51 -8.50 22.03 -0.63
CA SER A 51 -9.50 21.24 0.10
C SER A 51 -9.26 21.33 1.61
N ASN A 52 -10.29 21.01 2.40
CA ASN A 52 -10.16 20.95 3.85
C ASN A 52 -9.03 19.99 4.29
N LEU A 53 -8.90 18.85 3.62
CA LEU A 53 -7.81 17.91 3.86
C LEU A 53 -6.44 18.54 3.54
N SER A 54 -6.31 19.25 2.42
CA SER A 54 -5.07 19.92 2.02
C SER A 54 -4.61 20.94 3.06
N GLU A 55 -5.52 21.79 3.55
CA GLU A 55 -5.22 22.76 4.62
C GLU A 55 -4.78 22.07 5.91
N MET A 56 -5.48 20.99 6.28
CA MET A 56 -5.14 20.19 7.45
C MET A 56 -3.77 19.52 7.33
N ILE A 57 -3.42 19.00 6.15
CA ILE A 57 -2.11 18.38 5.90
C ILE A 57 -0.99 19.41 5.95
N LEU A 58 -1.15 20.57 5.31
CA LEU A 58 -0.18 21.67 5.35
C LEU A 58 0.13 22.06 6.80
N LYS A 59 -0.91 22.19 7.62
CA LYS A 59 -0.77 22.46 9.05
C LYS A 59 -0.07 21.35 9.82
N GLU A 60 -0.37 20.08 9.53
CA GLU A 60 0.26 18.92 10.18
C GLU A 60 1.77 18.86 9.92
N ILE A 61 2.21 19.24 8.72
CA ILE A 61 3.64 19.24 8.34
C ILE A 61 4.34 20.58 8.61
N ASP A 62 3.68 21.54 9.27
CA ASP A 62 4.16 22.89 9.56
C ASP A 62 4.65 23.66 8.33
N VAL A 63 3.86 23.57 7.24
CA VAL A 63 4.13 24.24 5.97
C VAL A 63 3.02 25.24 5.65
N ILE A 64 3.42 26.44 5.21
CA ILE A 64 2.48 27.54 4.93
C ILE A 64 1.88 27.41 3.53
N ASP A 65 2.66 26.98 2.53
CA ASP A 65 2.22 26.92 1.14
C ASP A 65 2.81 25.75 0.34
N TYR A 66 2.17 25.40 -0.79
CA TYR A 66 2.55 24.23 -1.60
C TYR A 66 4.00 24.25 -2.09
N GLN A 67 4.60 25.44 -2.23
CA GLN A 67 5.99 25.61 -2.66
C GLN A 67 6.99 24.96 -1.70
N ASP A 68 6.66 24.92 -0.41
CA ASP A 68 7.50 24.38 0.65
C ASP A 68 7.36 22.86 0.84
N ILE A 69 6.35 22.24 0.20
CA ILE A 69 6.18 20.78 0.17
C ILE A 69 7.43 20.12 -0.38
N LYS A 70 8.07 20.73 -1.39
CA LYS A 70 9.34 20.24 -1.94
C LYS A 70 10.39 20.16 -0.83
N ASN A 71 10.61 21.24 -0.10
CA ASN A 71 11.60 21.29 0.97
C ASN A 71 11.29 20.25 2.06
N PHE A 72 10.03 20.10 2.45
CA PHE A 72 9.60 19.07 3.39
C PHE A 72 9.95 17.66 2.91
N VAL A 73 9.58 17.31 1.68
CA VAL A 73 9.80 15.95 1.12
C VAL A 73 11.29 15.63 1.00
N TYR A 74 12.10 16.57 0.49
CA TYR A 74 13.54 16.33 0.29
C TYR A 74 14.32 16.24 1.61
N ASN A 75 13.85 16.88 2.68
CA ASN A 75 14.49 16.84 4.00
C ASN A 75 13.93 15.75 4.92
N SER A 76 12.86 15.07 4.51
CA SER A 76 12.24 13.99 5.30
C SER A 76 12.73 12.63 4.83
N ASN A 77 12.93 11.70 5.75
CA ASN A 77 13.14 10.30 5.37
C ASN A 77 11.80 9.63 5.02
N LYS A 78 11.88 8.46 4.35
CA LYS A 78 10.70 7.69 3.94
C LYS A 78 9.73 7.39 5.08
N SER A 79 10.25 7.13 6.28
CA SER A 79 9.42 6.78 7.44
C SER A 79 8.65 8.00 7.96
N ASP A 80 9.27 9.18 7.94
CA ASP A 80 8.65 10.42 8.36
C ASP A 80 7.52 10.83 7.42
N ILE A 81 7.75 10.76 6.11
CA ILE A 81 6.70 11.00 5.11
C ILE A 81 5.54 10.00 5.32
N ALA A 82 5.84 8.72 5.55
CA ALA A 82 4.81 7.70 5.75
C ALA A 82 3.98 7.90 7.03
N LYS A 83 4.46 8.65 8.03
CA LYS A 83 3.67 8.94 9.25
C LYS A 83 2.44 9.78 8.94
N LEU A 84 2.47 10.59 7.88
CA LEU A 84 1.33 11.39 7.43
C LEU A 84 0.11 10.51 7.10
N SER A 85 0.33 9.25 6.70
CA SER A 85 -0.78 8.31 6.48
C SER A 85 -1.68 8.10 7.70
N LYS A 86 -1.13 8.19 8.91
CA LYS A 86 -1.91 8.06 10.15
C LYS A 86 -2.82 9.27 10.33
N PHE A 87 -2.31 10.47 10.08
CA PHE A 87 -3.10 11.69 10.11
C PHE A 87 -4.23 11.65 9.07
N ILE A 88 -3.93 11.24 7.83
CA ILE A 88 -4.95 11.07 6.78
C ILE A 88 -6.00 10.04 7.19
N ALA A 89 -5.61 8.93 7.81
CA ALA A 89 -6.53 7.95 8.35
C ALA A 89 -7.45 8.55 9.44
N ASP A 90 -6.91 9.37 10.33
CA ASP A 90 -7.70 10.05 11.37
C ASP A 90 -8.69 11.05 10.77
N CYS A 91 -8.33 11.76 9.68
CA CYS A 91 -9.25 12.61 8.93
C CYS A 91 -10.38 11.81 8.28
N ALA A 92 -10.07 10.65 7.69
CA ALA A 92 -11.08 9.77 7.09
C ALA A 92 -12.07 9.24 8.13
N LEU A 93 -11.60 8.90 9.35
CA LEU A 93 -12.48 8.51 10.46
C LEU A 93 -13.42 9.65 10.91
N LYS A 94 -13.01 10.90 10.70
CA LYS A 94 -13.85 12.10 10.90
C LYS A 94 -14.73 12.43 9.70
N GLN A 95 -14.90 11.49 8.76
CA GLN A 95 -15.74 11.61 7.56
C GLN A 95 -15.24 12.66 6.54
N ASP A 96 -13.93 12.96 6.52
CA ASP A 96 -13.35 13.74 5.42
C ASP A 96 -13.34 12.89 4.14
N GLN A 97 -14.12 13.31 3.14
CA GLN A 97 -14.37 12.53 1.93
C GLN A 97 -13.10 12.37 1.07
N ASP A 98 -12.26 13.40 1.01
CA ASP A 98 -11.01 13.35 0.26
C ASP A 98 -10.03 12.34 0.86
N ALA A 99 -9.98 12.27 2.20
CA ALA A 99 -9.16 11.30 2.90
C ALA A 99 -9.65 9.87 2.69
N ILE A 100 -10.98 9.67 2.72
CA ILE A 100 -11.63 8.38 2.42
C ILE A 100 -11.27 7.94 0.99
N ASP A 101 -11.36 8.83 0.01
CA ASP A 101 -11.13 8.51 -1.39
C ASP A 101 -9.67 8.14 -1.66
N LEU A 102 -8.72 8.86 -1.05
CA LEU A 102 -7.30 8.50 -1.09
C LEU A 102 -7.04 7.10 -0.53
N LEU A 103 -7.61 6.75 0.63
CA LEU A 103 -7.44 5.42 1.23
C LEU A 103 -8.08 4.31 0.40
N LYS A 104 -9.28 4.55 -0.15
CA LYS A 104 -9.93 3.60 -1.07
C LYS A 104 -9.09 3.38 -2.32
N MET A 105 -8.47 4.43 -2.84
CA MET A 105 -7.58 4.32 -4.00
C MET A 105 -6.36 3.43 -3.69
N GLU A 106 -5.75 3.53 -2.51
CA GLU A 106 -4.68 2.61 -2.09
C GLU A 106 -5.17 1.15 -2.02
N GLY A 107 -6.37 0.91 -1.50
CA GLY A 107 -7.00 -0.42 -1.51
C GLY A 107 -7.18 -0.98 -2.92
N LYS A 108 -7.61 -0.14 -3.87
CA LYS A 108 -7.74 -0.49 -5.30
C LYS A 108 -6.39 -0.80 -5.95
N HIS A 109 -5.33 -0.06 -5.60
CA HIS A 109 -3.99 -0.35 -6.10
C HIS A 109 -3.51 -1.75 -5.68
N LEU A 110 -3.68 -2.10 -4.41
CA LEU A 110 -3.35 -3.44 -3.90
C LEU A 110 -4.19 -4.52 -4.59
N ALA A 111 -5.48 -4.26 -4.81
CA ALA A 111 -6.37 -5.21 -5.48
C ALA A 111 -5.92 -5.45 -6.92
N LYS A 112 -5.62 -4.39 -7.66
CA LYS A 112 -5.11 -4.47 -9.03
C LYS A 112 -3.83 -5.31 -9.11
N GLN A 113 -2.87 -5.08 -8.21
CA GLN A 113 -1.63 -5.86 -8.15
C GLN A 113 -1.93 -7.35 -7.87
N THR A 114 -2.83 -7.62 -6.92
CA THR A 114 -3.23 -8.98 -6.53
C THR A 114 -3.96 -9.72 -7.66
N ILE A 115 -4.87 -9.05 -8.36
CA ILE A 115 -5.60 -9.61 -9.50
C ILE A 115 -4.65 -9.89 -10.66
N ASN A 116 -3.71 -8.99 -10.94
CA ASN A 116 -2.68 -9.21 -11.96
C ASN A 116 -1.79 -10.41 -11.64
N ALA A 117 -1.45 -10.58 -10.36
CA ALA A 117 -0.69 -11.72 -9.87
C ALA A 117 -1.46 -13.03 -10.03
N TYR A 118 -2.73 -13.03 -9.58
CA TYR A 118 -3.65 -14.16 -9.74
C TYR A 118 -3.80 -14.57 -11.21
N ASN A 119 -4.01 -13.61 -12.13
CA ASN A 119 -4.19 -13.88 -13.55
C ASN A 119 -2.95 -14.47 -14.24
N LYS A 120 -1.75 -14.23 -13.69
CA LYS A 120 -0.49 -14.82 -14.17
C LYS A 120 -0.19 -16.19 -13.56
N SER A 121 -0.91 -16.59 -12.49
CA SER A 121 -0.76 -17.90 -11.89
C SER A 121 -1.37 -18.98 -12.78
N SER A 122 -0.67 -20.12 -12.91
CA SER A 122 -1.12 -21.31 -13.64
C SER A 122 -2.23 -22.07 -12.92
N HIS A 123 -2.37 -21.91 -11.60
CA HIS A 123 -3.37 -22.60 -10.78
C HIS A 123 -4.48 -21.61 -10.37
N LYS A 124 -5.70 -21.85 -10.88
CA LYS A 124 -6.91 -21.04 -10.62
C LYS A 124 -7.92 -21.74 -9.70
N GLU A 125 -7.45 -22.70 -8.90
CA GLU A 125 -8.25 -23.30 -7.83
C GLU A 125 -8.43 -22.31 -6.66
N LYS A 126 -8.96 -22.77 -5.53
CA LYS A 126 -9.14 -21.97 -4.31
C LYS A 126 -7.80 -21.36 -3.86
N VAL A 127 -7.72 -20.02 -3.87
CA VAL A 127 -6.48 -19.29 -3.53
C VAL A 127 -6.53 -18.73 -2.11
N ILE A 128 -5.45 -18.88 -1.35
CA ILE A 128 -5.28 -18.17 -0.08
C ILE A 128 -4.53 -16.86 -0.34
N ILE A 129 -5.14 -15.74 0.03
CA ILE A 129 -4.55 -14.41 -0.06
C ILE A 129 -4.17 -13.96 1.36
N ALA A 130 -2.88 -14.07 1.67
CA ALA A 130 -2.34 -13.65 2.94
C ALA A 130 -2.06 -12.13 2.96
N LEU A 131 -2.76 -11.40 3.82
CA LEU A 131 -2.57 -9.95 3.97
C LEU A 131 -1.57 -9.67 5.09
N ARG A 132 -0.52 -8.90 4.78
CA ARG A 132 0.54 -8.53 5.73
C ARG A 132 0.86 -7.04 5.60
N GLY A 133 1.20 -6.41 6.72
CA GLY A 133 1.64 -5.01 6.77
C GLY A 133 0.65 -4.11 7.53
N GLY A 134 1.18 -3.29 8.44
CA GLY A 134 0.35 -2.49 9.35
C GLY A 134 -0.56 -1.48 8.66
N PHE A 135 -0.12 -0.87 7.56
CA PHE A 135 -0.96 0.08 6.80
C PHE A 135 -2.19 -0.62 6.21
N LEU A 136 -1.98 -1.69 5.44
CA LEU A 136 -3.07 -2.49 4.87
C LEU A 136 -4.04 -3.00 5.95
N LEU A 137 -3.51 -3.50 7.07
CA LEU A 137 -4.35 -4.14 8.09
C LEU A 137 -5.14 -3.15 8.95
N ASN A 138 -4.59 -1.95 9.21
CA ASN A 138 -5.10 -1.03 10.22
C ASN A 138 -5.61 0.30 9.65
N ALA A 139 -5.22 0.71 8.44
CA ALA A 139 -5.76 1.93 7.85
C ALA A 139 -7.22 1.72 7.45
N PRO A 140 -8.11 2.68 7.76
CA PRO A 140 -9.52 2.54 7.45
C PRO A 140 -9.73 2.50 5.92
N TYR A 141 -10.78 1.81 5.48
CA TYR A 141 -11.17 1.64 4.08
C TYR A 141 -10.20 0.82 3.19
N VAL A 142 -8.89 0.78 3.47
CA VAL A 142 -7.89 0.12 2.59
C VAL A 142 -8.18 -1.39 2.44
N LYS A 143 -8.27 -2.12 3.56
CA LYS A 143 -8.52 -3.58 3.56
C LYS A 143 -9.89 -3.94 3.00
N GLU A 144 -10.92 -3.19 3.40
CA GLU A 144 -12.30 -3.40 2.95
C GLU A 144 -12.37 -3.26 1.43
N THR A 145 -11.84 -2.15 0.90
CA THR A 145 -11.81 -1.90 -0.55
C THR A 145 -10.98 -2.92 -1.31
N LEU A 146 -9.83 -3.35 -0.77
CA LEU A 146 -9.07 -4.46 -1.35
C LEU A 146 -9.97 -5.69 -1.51
N ILE A 147 -10.61 -6.15 -0.44
CA ILE A 147 -11.42 -7.36 -0.44
C ILE A 147 -12.63 -7.22 -1.37
N GLU A 148 -13.30 -6.07 -1.39
CA GLU A 148 -14.40 -5.78 -2.30
C GLU A 148 -13.99 -5.89 -3.76
N GLU A 149 -12.84 -5.33 -4.14
CA GLU A 149 -12.32 -5.42 -5.52
C GLU A 149 -11.90 -6.84 -5.88
N LEU A 150 -11.31 -7.60 -4.94
CA LEU A 150 -10.98 -9.01 -5.16
C LEU A 150 -12.24 -9.85 -5.42
N ARG A 151 -13.31 -9.66 -4.65
CA ARG A 151 -14.59 -10.38 -4.84
C ARG A 151 -15.23 -10.16 -6.20
N LYS A 152 -14.94 -9.02 -6.86
CA LYS A 152 -15.43 -8.74 -8.21
C LYS A 152 -14.70 -9.54 -9.29
N SER A 153 -13.46 -9.98 -9.01
CA SER A 153 -12.55 -10.52 -10.03
C SER A 153 -12.07 -11.94 -9.77
N ILE A 154 -12.09 -12.41 -8.52
CA ILE A 154 -11.61 -13.73 -8.10
C ILE A 154 -12.78 -14.50 -7.49
N LYS A 155 -13.09 -15.66 -8.09
CA LYS A 155 -14.29 -16.43 -7.77
C LYS A 155 -14.22 -17.16 -6.42
N ASP A 156 -13.07 -17.72 -6.08
CA ASP A 156 -12.89 -18.53 -4.87
C ASP A 156 -11.55 -18.20 -4.21
N PHE A 157 -11.60 -17.46 -3.11
CA PHE A 157 -10.43 -17.14 -2.31
C PHE A 157 -10.75 -17.07 -0.82
N GLU A 158 -9.73 -17.33 -0.01
CA GLU A 158 -9.75 -17.12 1.43
C GLU A 158 -8.78 -15.99 1.80
N ILE A 159 -9.15 -15.20 2.81
CA ILE A 159 -8.30 -14.16 3.37
C ILE A 159 -7.63 -14.72 4.63
N ASP A 160 -6.30 -14.73 4.63
CA ASP A 160 -5.52 -15.00 5.83
C ASP A 160 -4.89 -13.70 6.36
N ILE A 161 -5.38 -13.24 7.52
CA ILE A 161 -4.85 -12.08 8.26
C ILE A 161 -4.01 -12.50 9.47
N TYR A 162 -3.92 -13.80 9.78
CA TYR A 162 -3.16 -14.26 10.93
C TYR A 162 -1.67 -14.22 10.60
N PRO A 163 -0.85 -13.61 11.48
CA PRO A 163 0.59 -13.64 11.27
C PRO A 163 1.08 -15.08 11.41
N ILE A 164 1.60 -15.65 10.34
CA ILE A 164 2.70 -16.60 10.47
C ILE A 164 3.89 -15.75 10.91
N GLU A 165 4.54 -16.10 12.03
CA GLU A 165 5.70 -15.34 12.53
C GLU A 165 6.67 -15.03 11.37
N PRO A 166 7.11 -13.77 11.19
CA PRO A 166 8.00 -13.39 10.08
C PRO A 166 9.25 -14.28 9.96
N VAL A 167 9.67 -14.84 11.10
CA VAL A 167 10.75 -15.80 11.24
C VAL A 167 10.49 -17.05 10.41
N ILE A 168 9.26 -17.57 10.37
CA ILE A 168 8.90 -18.75 9.58
C ILE A 168 8.95 -18.43 8.09
N GLY A 169 8.50 -17.24 7.66
CA GLY A 169 8.62 -16.82 6.25
C GLY A 169 10.09 -16.69 5.80
N ALA A 170 10.93 -16.05 6.60
CA ALA A 170 12.37 -15.95 6.35
C ALA A 170 13.06 -17.33 6.42
N TYR A 171 12.63 -18.19 7.35
CA TYR A 171 13.10 -19.57 7.51
C TYR A 171 12.73 -20.43 6.30
N TYR A 172 11.49 -20.40 5.81
CA TYR A 172 11.07 -21.12 4.60
C TYR A 172 11.86 -20.66 3.37
N LEU A 173 12.07 -19.35 3.21
CA LEU A 173 12.91 -18.81 2.13
C LEU A 173 14.37 -19.25 2.26
N GLY A 174 14.92 -19.30 3.48
CA GLY A 174 16.25 -19.84 3.76
C GLY A 174 16.34 -21.33 3.46
N PHE A 175 15.36 -22.10 3.91
CA PHE A 175 15.26 -23.55 3.76
C PHE A 175 15.14 -23.96 2.28
N LEU A 176 14.29 -23.29 1.49
CA LEU A 176 14.17 -23.50 0.04
C LEU A 176 15.45 -23.15 -0.73
N LYS A 177 16.23 -22.19 -0.23
CA LYS A 177 17.53 -21.82 -0.82
C LYS A 177 18.63 -22.83 -0.47
N LEU A 178 18.50 -23.51 0.66
CA LEU A 178 19.42 -24.56 1.11
C LEU A 178 19.11 -25.91 0.47
N SER A 179 17.84 -26.27 0.28
CA SER A 179 17.46 -27.53 -0.38
C SER A 179 17.92 -27.59 -1.84
N LYS A 180 17.86 -26.47 -2.58
CA LYS A 180 18.41 -26.34 -3.94
C LYS A 180 19.94 -26.46 -4.03
N ARG A 181 20.67 -26.35 -2.91
CA ARG A 181 22.13 -26.54 -2.84
C ARG A 181 22.53 -27.98 -2.54
N CYS A 182 21.60 -28.83 -2.11
CA CYS A 182 21.85 -30.23 -1.79
C CYS A 182 21.51 -31.17 -2.96
N GLU A 183 20.86 -30.67 -4.01
CA GLU A 183 20.56 -31.40 -5.25
C GLU A 183 21.57 -31.13 -6.39
N SER A 184 22.67 -30.43 -6.10
CA SER A 184 23.79 -30.15 -7.02
C SER A 184 25.07 -30.86 -6.60
#